data_AF-A0A553PE55-F1
#
_entry.id   AF-A0A553PE55-F1
#
_cell.length_a   1.000
_cell.length_b   1.000
_cell.length_c   1.000
_cell.angle_alpha   90.00
_cell.angle_beta   90.00
_cell.angle_gamma   90.00
#
_symmetry.space_group_name_H-M   'P 1'
#
loop_
_entity.id
_entity.type
_entity.pdbx_description
1 polymer ?
#
loop_
_entity_poly.entity_id
_entity_poly.type
_entity_poly.pdbx_seq_one_letter_code
_entity_poly.pdbx_strand_id
1 'polypeptide(L)' 'MAERWPALFTEDQVFMEFNRIVGKNLKNEFYASIDLHSQRLIEIFRSKRGNVGQLLTQLIQETK' A
#
# COMPACT_ATOMS: atom_id res chain seq x y z
N MET A 1 21.68 22.97 -10.82
CA MET A 1 20.40 22.87 -10.11
C MET A 1 19.69 21.66 -10.66
N ALA A 2 19.35 20.67 -9.84
CA ALA A 2 18.45 19.61 -10.30
C ALA A 2 17.11 20.28 -10.61
N GLU A 3 16.68 20.27 -11.86
CA GLU A 3 15.33 20.73 -12.23
C GLU A 3 14.34 19.97 -11.34
N ARG A 4 13.48 20.72 -10.64
CA ARG A 4 12.40 20.11 -9.84
C ARG A 4 11.65 19.17 -10.77
N TRP A 5 11.47 17.93 -10.33
CA TRP A 5 10.71 16.92 -11.08
C TRP A 5 9.42 17.57 -11.61
N PRO A 6 9.12 17.46 -12.91
CA PRO A 6 7.91 18.06 -13.48
C PRO A 6 6.74 17.53 -12.69
N ALA A 7 6.10 18.42 -11.96
CA ALA A 7 5.41 18.03 -10.76
C ALA A 7 4.25 17.08 -11.09
N LEU A 8 4.36 15.89 -10.51
CA LEU A 8 3.34 14.84 -10.59
C LEU A 8 2.24 15.26 -9.63
N PHE A 9 1.40 16.16 -10.11
CA PHE A 9 0.30 16.73 -9.33
C PHE A 9 -0.92 15.80 -9.31
N THR A 10 -0.96 14.82 -10.21
CA THR A 10 -2.04 13.84 -10.29
C THR A 10 -1.51 12.42 -10.10
N GLU A 11 -2.39 11.54 -9.61
CA GLU A 11 -2.09 10.12 -9.41
C GLU A 11 -1.63 9.44 -10.71
N ASP A 12 -2.30 9.75 -11.83
CA ASP A 12 -1.94 9.22 -13.15
C ASP A 12 -0.53 9.63 -13.58
N GLN A 13 -0.13 10.87 -13.31
CA GLN A 13 1.24 11.33 -13.60
C GLN A 13 2.28 10.53 -12.81
N VAL A 14 2.00 10.24 -11.53
CA VAL A 14 2.87 9.39 -10.70
C VAL A 14 2.97 7.99 -11.29
N PHE A 15 1.86 7.39 -11.69
CA PHE A 15 1.85 6.06 -12.29
C PHE A 15 2.61 6.00 -13.61
N MET A 16 2.42 6.99 -14.49
CA MET A 16 3.11 7.04 -15.78
C MET A 16 4.62 7.22 -15.61
N GLU A 17 5.06 8.14 -14.75
CA GLU A 17 6.50 8.35 -14.53
C GLU A 17 7.17 7.18 -13.82
N PHE A 18 6.49 6.55 -12.85
CA PHE A 18 6.99 5.32 -12.25
C PHE A 18 7.15 4.23 -13.31
N ASN A 19 6.16 4.03 -14.17
CA ASN A 19 6.26 3.07 -15.27
C ASN A 19 7.37 3.44 -16.26
N ARG A 20 7.55 4.72 -16.58
CA ARG A 20 8.61 5.20 -17.48
C ARG A 20 10.01 4.90 -16.95
N ILE A 21 10.22 5.04 -15.63
CA ILE A 21 11.53 4.90 -15.00
C ILE A 21 11.83 3.46 -14.59
N VAL A 22 10.83 2.76 -14.06
CA VAL A 22 10.98 1.42 -13.48
C VAL A 22 10.60 0.32 -14.50
N GLY A 23 9.84 0.66 -15.54
CA GLY A 23 9.32 -0.31 -16.52
C GLY A 23 8.21 -1.20 -15.97
N LYS A 24 7.56 -0.78 -14.87
CA LYS A 24 6.55 -1.55 -14.15
C LYS A 24 5.29 -0.72 -13.91
N ASN A 25 4.13 -1.36 -14.00
CA ASN A 25 2.88 -0.73 -13.62
C ASN A 25 2.76 -0.65 -12.09
N LEU A 26 2.88 0.56 -11.53
CA LEU A 26 2.87 0.78 -10.07
C LEU A 26 1.61 0.23 -9.41
N LYS A 27 0.44 0.49 -9.99
CA LYS A 27 -0.84 0.09 -9.42
C LYS A 27 -0.95 -1.43 -9.30
N ASN A 28 -0.60 -2.15 -10.37
CA ASN A 28 -0.62 -3.62 -10.39
C ASN A 28 0.40 -4.20 -9.40
N GLU A 29 1.63 -3.69 -9.39
CA GLU A 29 2.68 -4.16 -8.46
C GLU A 29 2.31 -3.91 -7.00
N PHE A 30 1.70 -2.76 -6.71
CA PHE A 30 1.27 -2.40 -5.37
C PHE A 30 0.17 -3.34 -4.87
N TYR A 31 -0.90 -3.55 -5.64
CA TYR A 31 -1.97 -4.47 -5.24
C TYR A 31 -1.50 -5.92 -5.15
N ALA A 32 -0.69 -6.39 -6.10
CA ALA A 32 -0.11 -7.73 -6.03
C ALA A 32 0.74 -7.93 -4.77
N SER A 33 1.50 -6.90 -4.37
CA SER A 33 2.30 -6.94 -3.14
C SER A 33 1.42 -6.92 -1.89
N ILE A 34 0.33 -6.14 -1.87
CA ILE A 34 -0.65 -6.17 -0.79
C ILE A 34 -1.25 -7.57 -0.67
N ASP A 35 -1.72 -8.16 -1.76
CA ASP A 35 -2.32 -9.49 -1.76
C ASP A 35 -1.34 -10.52 -1.21
N LEU A 36 -0.09 -10.50 -1.69
CA LEU A 36 0.97 -11.38 -1.23
C LEU A 36 1.25 -11.25 0.28
N HIS A 37 1.24 -10.04 0.81
CA HIS A 37 1.64 -9.77 2.20
C HIS A 37 0.46 -9.69 3.18
N SER A 38 -0.77 -9.58 2.68
CA SER A 38 -2.00 -9.39 3.47
C SER A 38 -2.15 -10.43 4.57
N GLN A 39 -1.96 -11.72 4.24
CA GLN A 39 -2.08 -12.82 5.18
C GLN A 39 -1.11 -12.68 6.36
N ARG A 40 0.15 -12.32 6.09
CA ARG A 40 1.16 -12.14 7.13
C ARG A 40 0.88 -10.90 7.97
N LEU A 41 0.40 -9.83 7.37
CA LEU A 41 0.00 -8.61 8.09
C LEU A 41 -1.16 -8.92 9.05
N ILE A 42 -2.15 -9.71 8.63
CA ILE A 42 -3.26 -10.15 9.49
C ILE A 42 -2.76 -10.97 10.67
N GLU A 43 -1.82 -11.88 10.48
CA GLU A 43 -1.20 -12.64 11.58
C GLU A 43 -0.52 -11.72 12.60
N ILE A 44 0.26 -10.75 12.12
CA ILE A 44 0.92 -9.75 12.97
C ILE A 44 -0.14 -8.95 13.74
N PHE A 45 -1.22 -8.51 13.08
CA PHE A 45 -2.31 -7.79 13.74
C PHE A 45 -3.00 -8.63 14.81
N ARG A 46 -3.27 -9.91 14.55
CA ARG A 46 -3.84 -10.84 15.54
C ARG A 46 -2.92 -11.11 16.73
N SER A 47 -1.60 -10.96 16.55
CA SER A 47 -0.63 -11.10 17.64
C SER A 47 -0.57 -9.87 18.56
N LYS A 48 -1.04 -8.70 18.10
CA LYS A 48 -1.13 -7.51 18.93
C LYS A 48 -2.18 -7.72 20.04
N ARG A 49 -1.93 -7.10 21.19
CA ARG A 49 -2.78 -7.18 22.40
C ARG A 49 -3.07 -5.77 22.90
N GLY A 50 -3.88 -5.65 23.95
CA GLY A 50 -4.31 -4.37 24.51
C GLY A 50 -5.23 -3.61 23.56
N ASN A 51 -5.36 -2.30 23.79
CA ASN A 51 -6.34 -1.45 23.07
C ASN A 51 -6.14 -1.48 21.55
N VAL A 52 -4.88 -1.51 21.07
CA VAL A 52 -4.56 -1.62 19.64
C VAL A 52 -5.02 -2.96 19.07
N GLY A 53 -4.82 -4.07 19.80
CA GLY A 53 -5.29 -5.38 19.38
C GLY A 53 -6.82 -5.48 19.32
N GLN A 54 -7.53 -4.82 20.24
CA GLN A 54 -8.99 -4.77 20.24
C GLN A 54 -9.54 -3.98 19.05
N LEU A 55 -8.98 -2.80 18.77
CA LEU A 55 -9.34 -2.00 17.59
C LEU A 55 -9.10 -2.78 16.29
N LEU A 56 -7.93 -3.42 16.16
CA LEU A 56 -7.62 -4.24 14.98
C LEU A 56 -8.57 -5.42 14.82
N THR A 57 -9.00 -6.04 15.94
CA THR A 57 -9.99 -7.13 15.90
C THR A 57 -11.35 -6.65 15.40
N GLN A 58 -11.80 -5.46 15.84
CA GLN A 58 -13.05 -4.86 15.37
C GLN A 58 -13.01 -4.54 13.87
N LEU A 59 -11.94 -3.88 13.40
CA LEU A 59 -11.77 -3.56 11.99
C LEU A 59 -11.80 -4.81 11.09
N ILE A 60 -11.13 -5.89 11.52
CA ILE A 60 -11.15 -7.17 10.79
C ILE A 60 -12.56 -7.80 10.77
N GLN A 61 -13.37 -7.59 11.80
CA GLN A 61 -14.75 -8.09 11.87
C GLN A 61 -15.72 -7.28 10.99
N GLU A 62 -15.54 -5.97 10.89
CA GLU A 62 -16.36 -5.08 10.05
C GLU A 62 -16.16 -5.31 8.55
N THR A 63 -15.04 -5.92 8.16
CA THR A 63 -14.70 -6.17 6.75
C THR A 63 -15.24 -7.53 6.24
N LYS A 64 -16.04 -8.24 7.03
CA LYS A 64 -16.74 -9.49 6.65
C LYS A 64 -18.18 -9.23 6.23
#